data_AF-A0A7C5I094-F1
#
_entry.id   AF-A0A7C5I094-F1
#
_cell.length_a   1.000
_cell.length_b   1.000
_cell.length_c   1.000
_cell.angle_alpha   90.00
_cell.angle_beta   90.00
_cell.angle_gamma   90.00
#
_symmetry.space_group_name_H-M   'P 1'
#
loop_
_entity.id
_entity.type
_entity.pdbx_description
1 polymer ?
#
loop_
_entity_poly.entity_id
_entity_poly.type
_entity_poly.pdbx_seq_one_letter_code
_entity_poly.pdbx_strand_id
1 'polypeptide(L)' 'MGSVKDLKIIEPPKEDKTGIGRFIFSDRYSVFDWGEMPDLIEDKGKALALISAYFFEKTIKAGIKTHYLGLIDKNGKR' A
#
# COMPACT_ATOMS: atom_id res chain seq x y z
N MET A 1 3.81 -7.68 10.51
CA MET A 1 2.85 -6.57 10.33
C MET A 1 3.68 -5.32 10.11
N GLY A 2 3.45 -4.56 9.04
CA GLY A 2 4.23 -3.34 8.77
C GLY A 2 3.71 -2.18 9.61
N SER A 3 4.58 -1.22 9.94
CA SER A 3 4.21 -0.05 10.75
C SER A 3 2.98 0.69 10.18
N VAL A 4 2.97 0.94 8.87
CA VAL A 4 1.95 1.76 8.19
C VAL A 4 1.07 1.00 7.19
N LYS A 5 1.40 -0.27 6.92
CA LYS A 5 0.73 -1.09 5.89
C LYS A 5 0.67 -2.54 6.29
N ASP A 6 -0.47 -3.15 6.03
CA ASP A 6 -0.67 -4.59 6.12
C ASP A 6 -0.65 -5.21 4.71
N LEU A 7 0.03 -6.33 4.56
CA LEU A 7 0.09 -7.07 3.31
C LEU A 7 -0.84 -8.28 3.39
N LYS A 8 -1.86 -8.28 2.53
CA LYS A 8 -2.69 -9.46 2.27
C LYS A 8 -2.18 -10.14 1.00
N ILE A 9 -1.78 -11.40 1.11
CA ILE A 9 -1.40 -12.22 -0.03
C ILE A 9 -2.68 -12.64 -0.76
N ILE A 10 -2.78 -12.29 -2.05
CA ILE A 10 -3.88 -12.72 -2.94
C ILE A 10 -3.43 -13.94 -3.72
N GLU A 11 -2.22 -13.88 -4.28
CA GLU A 11 -1.55 -15.03 -4.90
C GLU A 11 -0.15 -15.15 -4.30
N PRO A 12 0.23 -16.32 -3.75
CA PRO A 12 1.58 -16.51 -3.22
C PRO A 12 2.61 -16.49 -4.37
N PRO A 13 3.85 -16.02 -4.09
CA PRO A 13 4.93 -16.15 -5.05
C PRO A 13 5.32 -17.62 -5.27
N LYS A 14 5.93 -17.89 -6.43
CA LYS A 14 6.59 -19.17 -6.77
C LYS A 14 8.07 -18.89 -7.02
N GLU A 15 8.88 -19.95 -7.17
CA GLU A 15 10.33 -19.83 -7.40
C GLU A 15 10.68 -18.92 -8.60
N ASP A 16 9.87 -18.94 -9.66
CA ASP A 16 10.10 -18.25 -10.93
C ASP A 16 9.11 -17.10 -11.20
N LYS A 17 8.16 -16.85 -10.28
CA LYS A 17 7.06 -15.90 -10.50
C LYS A 17 6.69 -15.13 -9.24
N THR A 18 6.61 -13.80 -9.37
CA THR A 18 6.11 -12.92 -8.30
C THR A 18 4.64 -13.21 -7.99
N GLY A 19 4.29 -13.18 -6.70
CA GLY A 19 2.91 -13.24 -6.24
C GLY A 19 2.15 -11.92 -6.44
N ILE A 20 0.88 -11.92 -6.07
CA ILE A 20 0.01 -10.74 -6.04
C ILE A 20 -0.32 -10.42 -4.59
N GLY A 21 0.05 -9.22 -4.17
CA GLY A 21 -0.24 -8.69 -2.84
C GLY A 21 -1.20 -7.51 -2.89
N ARG A 22 -2.02 -7.38 -1.84
CA ARG A 22 -2.81 -6.19 -1.55
C ARG A 22 -2.25 -5.50 -0.32
N PHE A 23 -1.81 -4.26 -0.47
CA PHE A 23 -1.44 -3.41 0.65
C PHE A 23 -2.67 -2.67 1.17
N ILE A 24 -2.95 -2.84 2.46
CA ILE A 24 -3.98 -2.11 3.20
C ILE A 24 -3.25 -1.05 4.02
N PHE A 25 -3.50 0.22 3.71
CA PHE A 25 -2.86 1.34 4.38
C PHE A 25 -3.61 1.64 5.69
N SER A 26 -2.87 1.76 6.78
CA SER A 26 -3.43 2.03 8.10
C SER A 26 -3.29 3.49 8.52
N ASP A 27 -4.11 3.87 9.50
CA ASP A 27 -4.05 5.18 10.16
C ASP A 27 -2.95 5.25 11.24
N ARG A 28 -2.26 4.13 11.46
CA ARG A 28 -1.09 4.02 12.34
C ARG A 28 0.09 4.80 11.80
N TYR A 29 0.93 5.33 12.66
CA TYR A 29 2.18 5.98 12.28
C TYR A 29 3.29 5.61 13.28
N SER A 30 4.53 5.85 12.85
CA SER A 30 5.73 5.69 13.67
C SER A 30 6.53 6.97 13.57
N VAL A 31 7.07 7.41 14.70
CA VAL A 31 7.97 8.55 14.77
C VAL A 31 9.29 8.02 15.35
N PHE A 32 10.39 8.28 14.64
CA PHE A 32 11.67 7.64 14.92
C PHE A 32 11.52 6.11 14.99
N ASP A 33 12.32 5.45 15.83
CA ASP A 33 12.32 3.99 16.02
C ASP A 33 11.38 3.53 17.15
N TRP A 34 10.38 4.34 17.51
CA TRP A 34 9.41 3.99 18.56
C TRP A 34 8.57 2.77 18.18
N GLY A 35 8.30 2.58 16.88
CA GLY A 35 7.29 1.66 16.40
C GLY A 35 5.92 2.34 16.30
N GLU A 36 4.85 1.56 16.42
CA GLU A 36 3.49 2.09 16.31
C GLU A 36 3.16 3.04 17.48
N MET A 37 2.73 4.26 17.14
CA MET A 37 2.26 5.24 18.11
C MET A 37 0.89 4.83 18.69
N PRO A 38 0.57 5.20 19.94
CA PRO A 38 -0.70 4.83 20.57
C PRO A 38 -1.91 5.53 19.95
N ASP A 39 -1.70 6.72 19.39
CA ASP A 39 -2.73 7.49 18.71
C ASP A 39 -2.83 7.10 17.24
N LEU A 40 -4.03 7.28 16.67
CA LEU A 40 -4.28 7.12 15.23
C LEU A 40 -4.53 8.47 14.59
N ILE A 41 -4.08 8.63 13.34
CA ILE A 41 -4.40 9.81 12.53
C ILE A 41 -5.53 9.43 11.59
N GLU A 42 -6.74 9.93 11.86
CA GLU A 42 -7.94 9.65 11.08
C GLU A 42 -7.70 9.89 9.58
N ASP A 43 -8.13 8.92 8.76
CA ASP A 43 -8.06 8.95 7.29
C ASP A 43 -6.65 9.01 6.68
N LYS A 44 -5.58 8.97 7.48
CA LYS A 44 -4.20 8.93 6.99
C LYS A 44 -3.98 7.78 6.00
N GLY A 45 -4.46 6.58 6.30
CA GLY A 45 -4.31 5.42 5.45
C GLY A 45 -4.95 5.62 4.08
N LYS A 46 -6.18 6.18 4.06
CA LYS A 46 -6.90 6.49 2.82
C LYS A 46 -6.19 7.57 2.01
N ALA A 47 -5.76 8.66 2.66
CA ALA A 47 -5.03 9.75 2.02
C ALA A 47 -3.71 9.24 1.38
N LEU A 48 -2.94 8.44 2.12
CA LEU A 48 -1.70 7.85 1.62
C LEU A 48 -1.92 6.85 0.48
N ALA A 49 -2.99 6.05 0.54
CA ALA A 49 -3.33 5.13 -0.55
C ALA A 49 -3.64 5.90 -1.86
N LEU A 50 -4.42 6.99 -1.77
CA LEU A 50 -4.76 7.84 -2.91
C LEU A 50 -3.54 8.56 -3.49
N ILE A 51 -2.73 9.18 -2.63
CA ILE A 51 -1.51 9.88 -3.04
C ILE A 51 -0.51 8.90 -3.68
N SER A 52 -0.32 7.72 -3.08
CA SER A 52 0.55 6.69 -3.65
C SER A 52 0.08 6.24 -5.03
N ALA A 53 -1.21 5.95 -5.19
CA ALA A 53 -1.80 5.58 -6.47
C ALA A 53 -1.57 6.67 -7.53
N TYR A 54 -1.83 7.93 -7.18
CA TYR A 54 -1.59 9.06 -8.08
C TYR A 54 -0.13 9.11 -8.58
N PHE A 55 0.84 8.98 -7.68
CA PHE A 55 2.26 9.02 -8.08
C PHE A 55 2.69 7.78 -8.86
N PHE A 56 2.17 6.59 -8.54
CA PHE A 56 2.44 5.38 -9.35
C PHE A 56 1.91 5.53 -10.77
N GLU A 57 0.70 6.04 -10.95
CA GLU A 57 0.11 6.31 -12.27
C GLU A 57 0.94 7.34 -13.07
N LYS A 58 1.45 8.38 -12.41
CA LYS A 58 2.37 9.34 -13.04
C LYS A 58 3.71 8.71 -13.43
N THR A 59 4.24 7.84 -12.57
CA THR A 59 5.51 7.12 -12.77
C THR A 59 5.41 6.18 -13.97
N ILE A 60 4.30 5.45 -14.08
CA ILE A 60 3.99 4.58 -15.24
C ILE A 60 3.90 5.41 -16.53
N LYS A 61 3.22 6.57 -16.49
CA LYS A 61 3.15 7.50 -17.64
C LYS A 61 4.51 8.05 -18.06
N ALA A 62 5.46 8.15 -17.13
CA ALA A 62 6.84 8.52 -17.41
C ALA A 62 7.72 7.35 -17.92
N GLY A 63 7.13 6.16 -18.15
CA GLY A 63 7.84 4.99 -18.66
C GLY A 63 8.62 4.20 -17.62
N ILE A 64 8.44 4.51 -16.32
CA ILE A 64 9.14 3.84 -15.24
C ILE A 64 8.30 2.64 -14.76
N LYS A 65 8.92 1.45 -14.76
CA LYS A 65 8.27 0.21 -14.30
C LYS A 65 8.06 0.24 -12.79
N THR A 66 6.90 -0.21 -12.34
CA THR A 66 6.54 -0.26 -10.91
C THR A 66 5.87 -1.60 -10.58
N HIS A 67 5.81 -1.94 -9.30
CA HIS A 67 5.05 -3.11 -8.81
C HIS A 67 3.55 -2.82 -8.65
N TYR A 68 3.13 -1.57 -8.87
CA TYR A 68 1.76 -1.14 -8.66
C TYR A 68 0.85 -1.70 -9.76
N LEU A 69 -0.27 -2.29 -9.36
CA LEU A 69 -1.22 -2.92 -10.28
C LEU A 69 -2.57 -2.18 -10.33
N GLY A 70 -2.82 -1.22 -9.44
CA GLY A 70 -4.10 -0.49 -9.36
C GLY A 70 -4.57 -0.26 -7.92
N LEU A 71 -5.46 0.71 -7.75
CA LEU A 71 -6.13 1.04 -6.50
C LEU A 71 -7.37 0.14 -6.35
N ILE A 72 -7.78 -0.13 -5.11
CA ILE A 72 -8.95 -0.96 -4.81
C ILE A 72 -9.91 -0.13 -3.96
N ASP A 73 -11.19 -0.13 -4.33
CA ASP A 73 -12.25 0.51 -3.56
C ASP A 73 -12.60 -0.28 -2.28
N LYS A 74 -13.46 0.30 -1.45
CA LYS A 74 -13.94 -0.33 -0.20
C LYS A 74 -14.65 -1.67 -0.43
N ASN A 75 -15.14 -1.95 -1.63
CA ASN A 75 -15.83 -3.19 -2.00
C ASN A 75 -14.88 -4.23 -2.60
N GLY A 76 -13.59 -3.92 -2.72
CA GLY A 76 -12.61 -4.83 -3.29
C GLY A 76 -12.48 -4.77 -4.82
N LYS A 77 -13.12 -3.79 -5.47
CA LYS A 77 -13.10 -3.58 -6.92
C LYS A 77 -11.97 -2.62 -7.32
N ARG A 78 -11.32 -2.87 -8.46
CA ARG A 78 -10.39 -1.91 -9.09
C ARG A 78 -11.14 -0.82 -9.84
#